data_AF-A0ABD1DBU0-F1
#
_entry.id   AF-A0ABD1DBU0-F1
#
_cell.length_a   1.000
_cell.length_b   1.000
_cell.length_c   1.000
_cell.angle_alpha   90.00
_cell.angle_beta   90.00
_cell.angle_gamma   90.00
#
_symmetry.space_group_name_H-M   'P 1'
#
loop_
_entity.id
_entity.type
_entity.pdbx_description
1 polymer ?
#
loop_
_entity_poly.entity_id
_entity_poly.type
_entity_poly.pdbx_seq_one_letter_code
_entity_poly.pdbx_strand_id
1 'polypeptide(L)'
;MKSLVVDSSSGGTGSGGSTEDIIARSGSDAKVTWIDTVKFVVNTITHVLIGFVFIYTIWVCWKYGLEQIFAWHVVLCMTGFNLLMAEAILLFYSGNTWSQVMLHPQRRTVHWILQVVGSLCVIVGIALEYYWRDINNKLHFHDTHSILGLVALILMLLSMTNGVGALFSVELRRKIKPVYMKLGHQFVGLCCFVIGMAALVLGFDKKIFRNNSTPEMRTTLQVFTVLVILTSSLGVIRAILSQLKTLFR
;
A
#
# COMPACT_ATOMS: atom_id res chain seq x y z
N MET A 1 40.69 55.06 21.66
CA MET A 1 41.79 54.65 20.77
C MET A 1 42.98 54.28 21.65
N LYS A 2 43.18 52.99 21.96
CA LYS A 2 44.36 52.47 22.68
C LYS A 2 44.62 51.02 22.22
N SER A 3 45.84 50.78 21.77
CA SER A 3 46.46 49.47 21.53
C SER A 3 46.93 48.83 22.83
N LEU A 4 46.99 47.49 22.90
CA LEU A 4 47.88 46.63 23.72
C LEU A 4 47.72 45.18 23.14
N VAL A 5 48.72 44.57 22.51
CA VAL A 5 49.81 43.69 23.04
C VAL A 5 49.32 42.44 23.81
N VAL A 6 49.51 41.29 23.14
CA VAL A 6 49.92 39.92 23.56
C VAL A 6 49.70 39.48 25.02
N ASP A 7 48.99 38.35 25.23
CA ASP A 7 49.59 37.19 25.93
C ASP A 7 48.84 35.85 25.77
N SER A 8 49.63 34.80 25.89
CA SER A 8 49.32 33.37 25.68
C SER A 8 48.74 32.64 26.91
N SER A 9 48.16 31.45 26.63
CA SER A 9 47.90 30.30 27.51
C SER A 9 46.52 30.18 28.21
N SER A 10 45.79 29.09 27.92
CA SER A 10 45.51 28.01 28.88
C SER A 10 44.59 26.96 28.24
N GLY A 11 44.88 25.68 28.51
CA GLY A 11 44.40 24.50 27.78
C GLY A 11 42.93 24.12 27.95
N GLY A 12 42.50 23.20 27.07
CA GLY A 12 41.14 22.65 27.07
C GLY A 12 40.91 21.63 25.96
N THR A 13 41.70 20.55 25.96
CA THR A 13 41.45 19.24 25.32
C THR A 13 40.59 19.22 24.05
N GLY A 14 41.24 19.43 22.90
CA GLY A 14 40.73 18.94 21.63
C GLY A 14 40.84 17.42 21.57
N SER A 15 39.75 16.72 21.89
CA SER A 15 39.57 15.33 21.44
C SER A 15 39.16 15.39 19.97
N GLY A 16 40.18 15.50 19.11
CA GLY A 16 40.03 15.21 17.69
C GLY A 16 39.74 13.72 17.57
N GLY A 17 38.46 13.35 17.49
CA GLY A 17 38.08 12.03 17.00
C GLY A 17 38.72 11.87 15.64
N SER A 18 39.69 10.98 15.55
CA SER A 18 40.44 10.74 14.33
C SER A 18 39.45 10.37 13.22
N THR A 19 39.74 10.71 11.97
CA THR A 19 38.91 10.28 10.83
C THR A 19 38.73 8.75 10.83
N GLU A 20 39.70 8.04 11.42
CA GLU A 20 39.66 6.61 11.71
C GLU A 20 38.60 6.22 12.76
N ASP A 21 38.34 7.01 13.81
CA ASP A 21 37.26 6.76 14.78
C ASP A 21 35.86 6.96 14.16
N ILE A 22 35.73 7.92 13.24
CA ILE A 22 34.48 8.16 12.50
C ILE A 22 34.25 7.05 11.48
N ILE A 23 35.30 6.58 10.80
CA ILE A 23 35.24 5.45 9.87
C ILE A 23 35.03 4.12 10.62
N ALA A 24 35.67 3.92 11.77
CA ALA A 24 35.50 2.74 12.62
C ALA A 24 34.11 2.67 13.24
N ARG A 25 33.50 3.82 13.56
CA ARG A 25 32.11 3.91 14.04
C ARG A 25 31.07 3.86 12.91
N SER A 26 31.47 4.19 11.68
CA SER A 26 30.70 3.93 10.45
C SER A 26 30.81 2.47 9.99
N GLY A 27 31.87 1.76 10.41
CA GLY A 27 32.17 0.37 10.10
C GLY A 27 31.81 -0.62 11.20
N SER A 28 31.15 -0.18 12.29
CA SER A 28 30.55 -1.12 13.23
C SER A 28 29.36 -1.78 12.52
N ASP A 29 29.62 -2.94 11.92
CA ASP A 29 28.66 -3.84 11.29
C ASP A 29 27.30 -3.71 11.97
N ALA A 30 26.37 -3.00 11.32
CA ALA A 30 24.97 -3.12 11.61
C ALA A 30 24.63 -4.58 11.29
N LYS A 31 24.72 -5.46 12.28
CA LYS A 31 24.43 -6.89 12.13
C LYS A 31 23.02 -7.00 11.58
N VAL A 32 22.90 -7.22 10.27
CA VAL A 32 21.64 -7.47 9.61
C VAL A 32 21.07 -8.71 10.27
N THR A 33 20.03 -8.52 11.07
CA THR A 33 19.45 -9.62 11.83
C THR A 33 18.73 -10.54 10.84
N TRP A 34 18.76 -11.85 11.07
CA TRP A 34 18.03 -12.83 10.23
C TRP A 34 16.58 -12.42 9.95
N ILE A 35 15.92 -11.82 10.94
CA ILE A 35 14.55 -11.31 10.85
C ILE A 35 14.42 -10.22 9.77
N ASP A 36 15.41 -9.35 9.64
CA ASP A 36 15.37 -8.25 8.67
C ASP A 36 15.65 -8.75 7.25
N THR A 37 16.53 -9.75 7.10
CA THR A 37 16.70 -10.47 5.84
C THR A 37 15.40 -11.16 5.40
N VAL A 38 14.70 -11.84 6.32
CA VAL A 38 13.42 -12.49 6.01
C VAL A 38 12.35 -11.47 5.60
N LYS A 39 12.24 -10.33 6.32
CA LYS A 39 11.31 -9.26 5.95
C LYS A 39 11.59 -8.71 4.55
N PHE A 40 12.87 -8.53 4.22
CA PHE A 40 13.29 -8.04 2.90
C PHE A 40 12.92 -9.02 1.79
N VAL A 41 13.21 -10.31 1.97
CA VAL A 41 12.88 -11.36 0.99
C VAL A 41 11.37 -11.44 0.78
N VAL A 42 10.58 -11.47 1.87
CA VAL A 42 9.11 -11.51 1.79
C VAL A 42 8.58 -10.27 1.05
N ASN A 43 9.07 -9.08 1.38
CA ASN A 43 8.65 -7.84 0.72
C ASN A 43 8.96 -7.87 -0.79
N THR A 44 10.17 -8.32 -1.16
CA THR A 44 10.58 -8.43 -2.56
C THR A 44 9.72 -9.42 -3.33
N ILE A 45 9.42 -10.57 -2.73
CA ILE A 45 8.51 -11.56 -3.32
C ILE A 45 7.13 -10.95 -3.50
N THR A 46 6.60 -10.22 -2.52
CA THR A 46 5.29 -9.57 -2.64
C THR A 46 5.24 -8.59 -3.83
N HIS A 47 6.26 -7.76 -4.03
CA HIS A 47 6.32 -6.86 -5.20
C HIS A 47 6.34 -7.63 -6.53
N VAL A 48 7.12 -8.72 -6.60
CA VAL A 48 7.16 -9.58 -7.80
C VAL A 48 5.79 -10.23 -8.07
N LEU A 49 5.11 -10.70 -7.01
CA LEU A 49 3.76 -11.28 -7.13
C LEU A 49 2.73 -10.25 -7.60
N ILE A 50 2.76 -9.03 -7.06
CA ILE A 50 1.90 -7.92 -7.50
C ILE A 50 2.10 -7.67 -8.99
N GLY A 51 3.36 -7.54 -9.42
CA GLY A 51 3.71 -7.30 -10.82
C GLY A 51 3.27 -8.46 -11.74
N PHE A 52 3.50 -9.70 -11.32
CA PHE A 52 3.11 -10.88 -12.10
C PHE A 52 1.59 -10.95 -12.33
N VAL A 53 0.80 -10.81 -11.25
CA VAL A 53 -0.67 -10.84 -11.32
C VAL A 53 -1.18 -9.70 -12.21
N PHE A 54 -0.59 -8.52 -12.11
CA PHE A 54 -0.92 -7.36 -12.92
C PHE A 54 -0.65 -7.62 -14.41
N ILE A 55 0.59 -7.97 -14.77
CA ILE A 55 1.02 -8.19 -16.16
C ILE A 55 0.19 -9.29 -16.82
N TYR A 56 -0.03 -10.41 -16.13
CA TYR A 56 -0.84 -11.50 -16.67
C TYR A 56 -2.30 -11.08 -16.90
N THR A 57 -2.87 -10.27 -15.99
CA THR A 57 -4.23 -9.73 -16.16
C THR A 57 -4.33 -8.82 -17.39
N ILE A 58 -3.34 -7.96 -17.62
CA ILE A 58 -3.28 -7.13 -18.83
C ILE A 58 -3.22 -8.02 -20.08
N TRP A 59 -2.41 -9.08 -20.06
CA TRP A 59 -2.32 -10.02 -21.17
C TRP A 59 -3.66 -10.73 -21.45
N VAL A 60 -4.40 -11.13 -20.42
CA VAL A 60 -5.75 -11.70 -20.59
C VAL A 60 -6.72 -10.68 -21.19
N CYS A 61 -6.67 -9.43 -20.73
CA CYS A 61 -7.52 -8.36 -21.26
C CYS A 61 -7.19 -8.05 -22.72
N TRP A 62 -5.91 -8.08 -23.09
CA TRP A 62 -5.46 -7.97 -24.47
C TRP A 62 -6.04 -9.09 -25.35
N LYS A 63 -5.96 -10.34 -24.89
CA LYS A 63 -6.50 -11.51 -25.61
C LYS A 63 -8.03 -11.47 -25.74
N TYR A 64 -8.73 -10.95 -24.74
CA TYR A 64 -10.18 -10.76 -24.79
C TYR A 64 -10.61 -9.64 -25.76
N GLY A 65 -9.76 -8.62 -25.93
CA GLY A 65 -10.00 -7.45 -26.76
C GLY A 65 -10.24 -6.19 -25.92
N LEU A 66 -9.30 -5.25 -25.99
CA LEU A 66 -9.36 -3.97 -25.26
C LEU A 66 -10.43 -3.00 -25.79
N GLU A 67 -11.04 -3.31 -26.93
CA GLU A 67 -12.19 -2.57 -27.48
C GLU A 67 -13.44 -2.71 -26.60
N GLN A 68 -13.51 -3.79 -25.81
CA GLN A 68 -14.63 -4.04 -24.92
C GLN A 68 -14.52 -3.18 -23.65
N ILE A 69 -15.58 -2.43 -23.34
CA ILE A 69 -15.68 -1.62 -22.11
C ILE A 69 -15.43 -2.46 -20.85
N PHE A 70 -15.90 -3.72 -20.87
CA PHE A 70 -15.67 -4.67 -19.78
C PHE A 70 -14.19 -4.96 -19.51
N ALA A 71 -13.33 -4.95 -20.54
CA ALA A 71 -11.89 -5.16 -20.37
C ALA A 71 -11.26 -4.02 -19.55
N TRP A 72 -11.70 -2.77 -19.79
CA TRP A 72 -11.24 -1.61 -19.05
C TRP A 72 -11.66 -1.64 -17.58
N HIS A 73 -12.84 -2.17 -17.25
CA HIS A 73 -13.22 -2.44 -15.86
C HIS A 73 -12.17 -3.32 -15.16
N VAL A 74 -11.80 -4.44 -15.78
CA VAL A 74 -10.82 -5.38 -15.21
C VAL A 74 -9.45 -4.73 -15.07
N VAL A 75 -8.96 -4.05 -16.11
CA VAL A 75 -7.66 -3.36 -16.10
C VAL A 75 -7.61 -2.28 -15.02
N LEU A 76 -8.62 -1.42 -14.93
CA LEU A 76 -8.65 -0.30 -13.98
C LEU A 76 -8.79 -0.78 -12.53
N CYS A 77 -9.66 -1.76 -12.27
CA CYS A 77 -9.82 -2.33 -10.93
C CYS A 77 -8.55 -3.08 -10.48
N MET A 78 -7.90 -3.83 -11.39
CA MET A 78 -6.63 -4.49 -11.11
C MET A 78 -5.51 -3.47 -10.85
N THR A 79 -5.41 -2.42 -11.66
CA THR A 79 -4.45 -1.32 -11.46
C THR A 79 -4.68 -0.63 -10.12
N GLY A 80 -5.93 -0.36 -9.76
CA GLY A 80 -6.28 0.32 -8.52
C GLY A 80 -5.97 -0.52 -7.28
N PHE A 81 -6.60 -1.69 -7.14
CA PHE A 81 -6.49 -2.50 -5.92
C PHE A 81 -5.17 -3.26 -5.81
N ASN A 82 -4.77 -4.01 -6.85
CA ASN A 82 -3.62 -4.91 -6.76
C ASN A 82 -2.29 -4.16 -6.95
N LEU A 83 -2.21 -3.22 -7.88
CA LEU A 83 -0.96 -2.49 -8.13
C LEU A 83 -0.84 -1.28 -7.20
N LEU A 84 -1.62 -0.23 -7.42
CA LEU A 84 -1.40 1.05 -6.74
C LEU A 84 -1.67 0.97 -5.24
N MET A 85 -2.78 0.35 -4.82
CA MET A 85 -3.18 0.32 -3.42
C MET A 85 -2.32 -0.64 -2.58
N ALA A 86 -1.91 -1.79 -3.14
CA ALA A 86 -0.99 -2.70 -2.47
C ALA A 86 0.41 -2.08 -2.31
N GLU A 87 0.96 -1.47 -3.37
CA GLU A 87 2.23 -0.75 -3.32
C GLU A 87 2.20 0.39 -2.31
N ALA A 88 1.10 1.15 -2.26
CA ALA A 88 0.91 2.22 -1.29
C ALA A 88 0.91 1.72 0.17
N ILE A 89 0.46 0.50 0.44
CA ILE A 89 0.50 -0.12 1.77
C ILE A 89 1.93 -0.62 2.08
N LEU A 90 2.59 -1.25 1.12
CA LEU A 90 3.96 -1.76 1.25
C LEU A 90 5.01 -0.65 1.45
N LEU A 91 4.73 0.58 1.03
CA LEU A 91 5.60 1.74 1.32
C LEU A 91 5.88 1.93 2.82
N PHE A 92 4.92 1.57 3.69
CA PHE A 92 5.08 1.67 5.14
C PHE A 92 5.67 0.42 5.79
N TYR A 93 5.96 -0.62 5.00
CA TYR A 93 6.61 -1.82 5.52
C TYR A 93 8.08 -1.55 5.83
N SER A 94 8.51 -1.94 7.03
CA SER A 94 9.87 -1.66 7.51
C SER A 94 10.97 -2.41 6.75
N GLY A 95 10.65 -3.45 6.00
CA GLY A 95 11.59 -4.22 5.18
C GLY A 95 11.77 -3.73 3.73
N ASN A 96 11.12 -2.63 3.33
CA ASN A 96 11.19 -2.13 1.96
C ASN A 96 12.39 -1.21 1.77
N THR A 97 13.47 -1.71 1.15
CA THR A 97 14.73 -0.97 0.93
C THR A 97 14.54 0.31 0.14
N TRP A 98 13.59 0.34 -0.81
CA TRP A 98 13.29 1.55 -1.59
C TRP A 98 12.70 2.66 -0.71
N SER A 99 11.74 2.31 0.15
CA SER A 99 11.11 3.30 1.00
C SER A 99 12.02 3.69 2.16
N GLN A 100 12.96 2.84 2.60
CA GLN A 100 13.90 3.15 3.68
C GLN A 100 14.73 4.43 3.45
N VAL A 101 15.05 4.74 2.19
CA VAL A 101 15.77 5.97 1.80
C VAL A 101 14.88 7.22 1.92
N MET A 102 13.56 7.06 1.87
CA MET A 102 12.60 8.17 1.95
C MET A 102 12.32 8.57 3.40
N LEU A 103 12.29 9.88 3.64
CA LEU A 103 11.85 10.45 4.93
C LEU A 103 10.36 10.17 5.16
N HIS A 104 9.95 10.08 6.44
CA HIS A 104 8.54 9.82 6.81
C HIS A 104 7.51 10.74 6.11
N PRO A 105 7.73 12.06 5.96
CA PRO A 105 6.81 12.93 5.23
C PRO A 105 6.68 12.57 3.75
N GLN A 106 7.78 12.17 3.09
CA GLN A 106 7.78 11.77 1.68
C GLN A 106 6.98 10.49 1.46
N ARG A 107 7.14 9.48 2.34
CA ARG A 107 6.34 8.23 2.27
C ARG A 107 4.85 8.50 2.43
N ARG A 108 4.49 9.41 3.34
CA ARG A 108 3.09 9.85 3.50
C ARG A 108 2.56 10.50 2.23
N THR A 109 3.36 11.36 1.58
CA THR A 109 2.97 12.01 0.32
C THR A 109 2.73 11.00 -0.79
N VAL A 110 3.68 10.09 -1.01
CA VAL A 110 3.53 9.04 -2.04
C VAL A 110 2.33 8.15 -1.73
N HIS A 111 2.14 7.77 -0.46
CA HIS A 111 0.99 6.94 -0.07
C HIS A 111 -0.35 7.57 -0.45
N TRP A 112 -0.64 8.81 -0.04
CA TRP A 112 -1.96 9.39 -0.31
C TRP A 112 -2.16 9.64 -1.81
N ILE A 113 -1.11 9.97 -2.56
CA ILE A 113 -1.18 10.13 -4.03
C ILE A 113 -1.54 8.80 -4.68
N LEU A 114 -0.81 7.71 -4.36
CA LEU A 114 -1.10 6.38 -4.90
C LEU A 114 -2.51 5.92 -4.52
N GLN A 115 -2.97 6.21 -3.31
CA GLN A 115 -4.32 5.89 -2.85
C GLN A 115 -5.40 6.65 -3.62
N VAL A 116 -5.21 7.96 -3.87
CA VAL A 116 -6.16 8.77 -4.65
C VAL A 116 -6.21 8.29 -6.09
N VAL A 117 -5.05 8.12 -6.74
CA VAL A 117 -5.00 7.64 -8.14
C VAL A 117 -5.58 6.23 -8.24
N GLY A 118 -5.24 5.33 -7.32
CA GLY A 118 -5.79 3.98 -7.28
C GLY A 118 -7.31 3.98 -7.09
N SER A 119 -7.81 4.82 -6.18
CA SER A 119 -9.24 4.95 -5.91
C SER A 119 -10.01 5.50 -7.12
N LEU A 120 -9.43 6.48 -7.84
CA LEU A 120 -10.01 7.00 -9.09
C LEU A 120 -10.08 5.91 -10.16
N CYS A 121 -9.02 5.12 -10.34
CA CYS A 121 -9.05 3.98 -11.25
C CYS A 121 -10.18 3.00 -10.91
N VAL A 122 -10.35 2.64 -9.63
CA VAL A 122 -11.45 1.74 -9.20
C VAL A 122 -12.82 2.34 -9.48
N ILE A 123 -13.04 3.62 -9.14
CA ILE A 123 -14.33 4.31 -9.37
C ILE A 123 -14.68 4.30 -10.85
N VAL A 124 -13.73 4.67 -11.72
CA VAL A 124 -13.93 4.65 -13.18
C VAL A 124 -14.18 3.22 -13.66
N GLY A 125 -13.40 2.25 -13.19
CA GLY A 125 -13.58 0.84 -13.54
C GLY A 125 -14.98 0.32 -13.20
N ILE A 126 -15.50 0.63 -12.00
CA ILE A 126 -16.86 0.22 -11.59
C ILE A 126 -17.93 0.97 -12.40
N ALA A 127 -17.73 2.26 -12.69
CA ALA A 127 -18.66 3.03 -13.53
C ALA A 127 -18.76 2.46 -14.96
N LEU A 128 -17.64 2.02 -15.55
CA LEU A 128 -17.63 1.36 -16.85
C LEU A 128 -18.39 0.03 -16.83
N GLU A 129 -18.23 -0.77 -15.77
CA GLU A 129 -19.00 -2.02 -15.60
C GLU A 129 -20.49 -1.76 -15.45
N TYR A 130 -20.86 -0.72 -14.68
CA TYR A 130 -22.25 -0.31 -14.55
C TYR A 130 -22.87 0.06 -15.90
N TYR A 131 -22.18 0.91 -16.68
CA TYR A 131 -22.62 1.32 -18.01
C TYR A 131 -22.71 0.13 -18.98
N TRP A 132 -21.74 -0.78 -18.97
CA TRP A 132 -21.77 -1.98 -19.80
C TRP A 132 -22.95 -2.90 -19.46
N ARG A 133 -23.28 -3.08 -18.18
CA ARG A 133 -24.44 -3.89 -17.77
C ARG A 133 -25.76 -3.27 -18.19
N ASP A 134 -25.87 -1.95 -18.07
CA ASP A 134 -27.06 -1.20 -18.44
C ASP A 134 -27.39 -1.38 -19.93
N ILE A 135 -26.42 -1.15 -20.82
CA ILE A 135 -26.60 -1.36 -22.27
C ILE A 135 -26.95 -2.81 -22.61
N ASN A 136 -26.42 -3.77 -21.85
CA ASN A 136 -26.66 -5.20 -22.08
C ASN A 136 -27.89 -5.75 -21.34
N ASN A 137 -28.70 -4.91 -20.67
CA ASN A 137 -29.86 -5.31 -19.88
C ASN A 137 -29.56 -6.44 -18.88
N LYS A 138 -28.40 -6.40 -18.23
CA LYS A 138 -27.97 -7.41 -17.25
C LYS A 138 -28.31 -6.98 -15.83
N LEU A 139 -28.68 -7.93 -14.97
CA LEU A 139 -28.90 -7.66 -13.55
C LEU A 139 -27.63 -7.07 -12.90
N HIS A 140 -27.81 -5.99 -12.16
CA HIS A 140 -26.74 -5.36 -11.39
C HIS A 140 -26.58 -6.06 -10.03
N PHE A 141 -25.35 -6.13 -9.53
CA PHE A 141 -25.01 -6.56 -8.15
C PHE A 141 -25.55 -7.93 -7.68
N HIS A 142 -25.85 -8.86 -8.58
CA HIS A 142 -26.38 -10.18 -8.23
C HIS A 142 -25.29 -11.16 -7.76
N ASP A 143 -24.07 -11.00 -8.24
CA ASP A 143 -23.00 -11.96 -8.04
C ASP A 143 -22.11 -11.57 -6.86
N THR A 144 -21.58 -12.57 -6.14
CA THR A 144 -20.71 -12.36 -4.97
C THR A 144 -19.54 -11.42 -5.26
N HIS A 145 -18.95 -11.48 -6.48
CA HIS A 145 -17.90 -10.55 -6.90
C HIS A 145 -18.40 -9.10 -6.92
N SER A 146 -19.58 -8.86 -7.48
CA SER A 146 -20.16 -7.51 -7.57
C SER A 146 -20.60 -6.96 -6.21
N ILE A 147 -21.06 -7.81 -5.30
CA ILE A 147 -21.40 -7.41 -3.92
C ILE A 147 -20.14 -7.01 -3.16
N LEU A 148 -19.09 -7.84 -3.21
CA LEU A 148 -17.81 -7.52 -2.56
C LEU A 148 -17.17 -6.27 -3.16
N GLY A 149 -17.24 -6.09 -4.49
CA GLY A 149 -16.77 -4.88 -5.17
C GLY A 149 -17.50 -3.62 -4.70
N LEU A 150 -18.83 -3.68 -4.51
CA LEU A 150 -19.60 -2.57 -3.98
C LEU A 150 -19.26 -2.26 -2.52
N VAL A 151 -19.14 -3.29 -1.68
CA VAL A 151 -18.72 -3.12 -0.28
C VAL A 151 -17.32 -2.51 -0.21
N ALA A 152 -16.39 -2.97 -1.05
CA ALA A 152 -15.04 -2.40 -1.15
C ALA A 152 -15.07 -0.92 -1.56
N LEU A 153 -15.91 -0.54 -2.53
CA LEU A 153 -16.10 0.85 -2.95
C LEU A 153 -16.61 1.73 -1.80
N ILE A 154 -17.61 1.28 -1.06
CA ILE A 154 -18.14 2.03 0.10
C ILE A 154 -17.05 2.21 1.17
N LEU A 155 -16.34 1.13 1.53
CA LEU A 155 -15.25 1.19 2.49
C LEU A 155 -14.08 2.06 2.00
N MET A 156 -13.82 2.09 0.70
CA MET A 156 -12.80 2.96 0.08
C MET A 156 -13.16 4.43 0.28
N LEU A 157 -14.40 4.83 0.00
CA LEU A 157 -14.87 6.20 0.21
C LEU A 157 -14.82 6.61 1.69
N LEU A 158 -15.19 5.71 2.60
CA LEU A 158 -15.05 5.92 4.04
C LEU A 158 -13.58 6.04 4.47
N SER A 159 -12.68 5.22 3.89
CA SER A 159 -11.25 5.28 4.17
C SER A 159 -10.62 6.58 3.67
N MET A 160 -11.03 7.06 2.49
CA MET A 160 -10.55 8.32 1.91
C MET A 160 -11.01 9.53 2.73
N THR A 161 -12.28 9.61 3.09
CA THR A 161 -12.80 10.71 3.93
C THR A 161 -12.12 10.73 5.30
N ASN A 162 -11.93 9.56 5.92
CA ASN A 162 -11.20 9.44 7.18
C ASN A 162 -9.69 9.74 7.03
N GLY A 163 -9.08 9.36 5.91
CA GLY A 163 -7.69 9.66 5.59
C GLY A 163 -7.45 11.16 5.46
N VAL A 164 -8.33 11.88 4.75
CA VAL A 164 -8.31 13.34 4.67
C VAL A 164 -8.48 13.97 6.06
N GLY A 165 -9.42 13.49 6.86
CA GLY A 165 -9.61 13.93 8.25
C GLY A 165 -8.37 13.70 9.13
N ALA A 166 -7.65 12.59 8.93
CA ALA A 166 -6.39 12.30 9.60
C ALA A 166 -5.24 13.19 9.10
N LEU A 167 -5.25 13.62 7.83
CA LEU A 167 -4.27 14.56 7.28
C LEU A 167 -4.41 15.96 7.88
N PHE A 168 -5.65 16.41 8.11
CA PHE A 168 -5.99 17.70 8.74
C PHE A 168 -6.17 17.60 10.27
N SER A 169 -5.46 16.67 10.91
CA SER A 169 -5.63 16.40 12.35
C SER A 169 -5.34 17.58 13.28
N VAL A 170 -4.67 18.64 12.79
CA VAL A 170 -4.36 19.85 13.57
C VAL A 170 -5.64 20.59 13.96
N GLU A 171 -6.53 20.86 13.02
CA GLU A 171 -7.88 21.41 13.25
C GLU A 171 -8.78 20.43 14.02
N LEU A 172 -8.66 19.13 13.75
CA LEU A 172 -9.53 18.10 14.31
C LEU A 172 -9.15 17.64 15.73
N ARG A 173 -7.92 17.98 16.19
CA ARG A 173 -7.41 17.68 17.54
C ARG A 173 -8.28 18.25 18.64
N ARG A 174 -9.07 19.29 18.36
CA ARG A 174 -9.97 19.94 19.31
C ARG A 174 -11.17 19.07 19.71
N LYS A 175 -11.53 18.06 18.92
CA LYS A 175 -12.70 17.19 19.17
C LYS A 175 -12.34 15.71 19.35
N ILE A 176 -11.36 15.17 18.62
CA ILE A 176 -11.03 13.74 18.66
C ILE A 176 -9.51 13.56 18.76
N LYS A 177 -9.05 12.65 19.63
CA LYS A 177 -7.62 12.36 19.76
C LYS A 177 -7.09 11.81 18.42
N PRO A 178 -5.97 12.33 17.88
CA PRO A 178 -5.41 11.88 16.60
C PRO A 178 -5.15 10.37 16.51
N VAL A 179 -4.94 9.71 17.65
CA VAL A 179 -4.76 8.25 17.74
C VAL A 179 -6.00 7.49 17.26
N TYR A 180 -7.21 7.93 17.61
CA TYR A 180 -8.45 7.26 17.18
C TYR A 180 -8.70 7.43 15.68
N MET A 181 -8.42 8.60 15.13
CA MET A 181 -8.53 8.87 13.68
C MET A 181 -7.57 7.98 12.88
N LYS A 182 -6.31 7.90 13.33
CA LYS A 182 -5.30 7.03 12.72
C LYS A 182 -5.68 5.56 12.78
N LEU A 183 -6.12 5.08 13.95
CA LEU A 183 -6.54 3.70 14.15
C LEU A 183 -7.74 3.35 13.25
N GLY A 184 -8.75 4.23 13.21
CA GLY A 184 -9.91 4.07 12.36
C GLY A 184 -9.54 4.02 10.87
N HIS A 185 -8.62 4.87 10.41
CA HIS A 185 -8.18 4.88 9.01
C HIS A 185 -7.43 3.60 8.66
N GLN A 186 -6.56 3.13 9.55
CA GLN A 186 -5.85 1.87 9.36
C GLN A 186 -6.79 0.66 9.33
N PHE A 187 -7.80 0.63 10.20
CA PHE A 187 -8.77 -0.47 10.24
C PHE A 187 -9.68 -0.49 9.01
N VAL A 188 -10.34 0.64 8.71
CA VAL A 188 -11.25 0.74 7.55
C VAL A 188 -10.49 0.54 6.24
N GLY A 189 -9.28 1.10 6.13
CA GLY A 189 -8.40 0.90 4.98
C GLY A 189 -7.98 -0.56 4.80
N LEU A 190 -7.67 -1.28 5.88
CA LEU A 190 -7.36 -2.71 5.82
C LEU A 190 -8.57 -3.54 5.37
N CYS A 191 -9.75 -3.27 5.94
CA CYS A 191 -10.99 -3.95 5.52
C CYS A 191 -11.29 -3.70 4.04
N CYS A 192 -11.16 -2.45 3.57
CA CYS A 192 -11.31 -2.09 2.16
C CYS A 192 -10.34 -2.88 1.27
N PHE A 193 -9.05 -2.91 1.62
CA PHE A 193 -8.03 -3.63 0.86
C PHE A 193 -8.34 -5.13 0.79
N VAL A 194 -8.60 -5.78 1.91
CA VAL A 194 -8.87 -7.23 1.95
C VAL A 194 -10.13 -7.59 1.15
N ILE A 195 -11.22 -6.82 1.32
CA ILE A 195 -12.48 -7.08 0.61
C ILE A 195 -12.34 -6.82 -0.90
N GLY A 196 -11.66 -5.74 -1.29
CA GLY A 196 -11.42 -5.44 -2.71
C GLY A 196 -10.52 -6.46 -3.39
N MET A 197 -9.46 -6.91 -2.71
CA MET A 197 -8.60 -7.96 -3.22
C MET A 197 -9.32 -9.33 -3.26
N ALA A 198 -10.19 -9.62 -2.28
CA ALA A 198 -11.05 -10.81 -2.34
C ALA A 198 -12.02 -10.75 -3.53
N ALA A 199 -12.56 -9.57 -3.86
CA ALA A 199 -13.34 -9.39 -5.08
C ALA A 199 -12.48 -9.73 -6.32
N LEU A 200 -11.22 -9.28 -6.40
CA LEU A 200 -10.32 -9.67 -7.50
C LEU A 200 -10.10 -11.18 -7.61
N VAL A 201 -9.91 -11.87 -6.48
CA VAL A 201 -9.76 -13.34 -6.43
C VAL A 201 -10.98 -14.05 -7.07
N LEU A 202 -12.19 -13.59 -6.75
CA LEU A 202 -13.42 -14.09 -7.39
C LEU A 202 -13.56 -13.64 -8.85
N GLY A 203 -12.92 -12.53 -9.22
CA GLY A 203 -12.84 -12.02 -10.58
C GLY A 203 -12.13 -12.98 -11.52
N PHE A 204 -11.10 -13.69 -11.05
CA PHE A 204 -10.38 -14.69 -11.85
C PHE A 204 -11.24 -15.89 -12.26
N ASP A 205 -12.39 -16.11 -11.62
CA ASP A 205 -13.35 -17.15 -12.02
C ASP A 205 -14.41 -16.66 -13.01
N LYS A 206 -14.34 -15.41 -13.48
CA LYS A 206 -15.28 -14.87 -14.46
C LYS A 206 -14.97 -15.33 -15.89
N LYS A 207 -15.99 -15.21 -16.75
CA LYS A 207 -15.97 -15.69 -18.14
C LYS A 207 -14.73 -15.21 -18.92
N ILE A 208 -14.28 -13.97 -18.70
CA ILE A 208 -13.08 -13.42 -19.34
C ILE A 208 -11.84 -14.29 -19.05
N PHE A 209 -11.61 -14.67 -17.80
CA PHE A 209 -10.47 -15.52 -17.42
C PHE A 209 -10.71 -16.98 -17.77
N ARG A 210 -11.94 -17.49 -17.60
CA ARG A 210 -12.28 -18.88 -17.95
C ARG A 210 -12.07 -19.19 -19.42
N ASN A 211 -12.37 -18.24 -20.31
CA ASN A 211 -12.26 -18.44 -21.75
C ASN A 211 -10.84 -18.17 -22.27
N ASN A 212 -10.04 -17.36 -21.56
CA ASN A 212 -8.74 -16.91 -22.06
C ASN A 212 -7.53 -17.48 -21.33
N SER A 213 -7.72 -18.15 -20.18
CA SER A 213 -6.66 -18.73 -19.34
C SER A 213 -6.96 -20.19 -18.97
N THR A 214 -5.91 -20.99 -18.78
CA THR A 214 -6.05 -22.37 -18.29
C THR A 214 -6.50 -22.39 -16.82
N PRO A 215 -7.14 -23.47 -16.35
CA PRO A 215 -7.55 -23.60 -14.95
C PRO A 215 -6.38 -23.44 -13.96
N GLU A 216 -5.22 -24.02 -14.26
CA GLU A 216 -4.02 -24.00 -13.42
C GLU A 216 -3.51 -22.57 -13.24
N MET A 217 -3.53 -21.79 -14.32
CA MET A 217 -3.11 -20.40 -14.27
C MET A 217 -4.09 -19.53 -13.47
N ARG A 218 -5.40 -19.76 -13.59
CA ARG A 218 -6.39 -19.05 -12.75
C ARG A 218 -6.18 -19.33 -11.26
N THR A 219 -5.97 -20.59 -10.89
CA THR A 219 -5.65 -20.98 -9.51
C THR A 219 -4.35 -20.31 -9.05
N THR A 220 -3.34 -20.23 -9.91
CA THR A 220 -2.08 -19.56 -9.61
C THR A 220 -2.28 -18.06 -9.31
N LEU A 221 -3.08 -17.35 -10.12
CA LEU A 221 -3.42 -15.95 -9.87
C LEU A 221 -4.16 -15.77 -8.54
N GLN A 222 -5.09 -16.65 -8.23
CA GLN A 222 -5.83 -16.62 -6.96
C GLN A 222 -4.88 -16.81 -5.78
N VAL A 223 -4.03 -17.83 -5.80
CA VAL A 223 -3.05 -18.12 -4.74
C VAL A 223 -2.08 -16.95 -4.57
N PHE A 224 -1.52 -16.43 -5.66
CA PHE A 224 -0.59 -15.30 -5.60
C PHE A 224 -1.25 -14.05 -5.04
N THR A 225 -2.49 -13.75 -5.45
CA THR A 225 -3.26 -12.62 -4.91
C THR A 225 -3.53 -12.81 -3.42
N VAL A 226 -3.88 -14.02 -2.97
CA VAL A 226 -4.07 -14.32 -1.54
C VAL A 226 -2.75 -14.13 -0.76
N LEU A 227 -1.61 -14.56 -1.31
CA LEU A 227 -0.30 -14.32 -0.69
C LEU A 227 0.01 -12.82 -0.58
N VAL A 228 -0.32 -12.02 -1.60
CA VAL A 228 -0.20 -10.55 -1.57
C VAL A 228 -1.07 -9.96 -0.46
N ILE A 229 -2.33 -10.41 -0.31
CA ILE A 229 -3.22 -9.97 0.77
C ILE A 229 -2.59 -10.25 2.12
N LEU A 230 -2.15 -11.49 2.36
CA LEU A 230 -1.59 -11.91 3.64
C LEU A 230 -0.33 -11.11 3.98
N THR A 231 0.63 -11.07 3.07
CA THR A 231 1.92 -10.40 3.30
C THR A 231 1.76 -8.90 3.52
N SER A 232 0.91 -8.22 2.75
CA SER A 232 0.65 -6.78 2.88
C SER A 232 -0.12 -6.44 4.16
N SER A 233 -1.06 -7.30 4.57
CA SER A 233 -1.91 -7.07 5.74
C SER A 233 -1.14 -7.22 7.07
N LEU A 234 -0.14 -8.10 7.14
CA LEU A 234 0.63 -8.36 8.37
C LEU A 234 1.27 -7.10 8.95
N GLY A 235 1.79 -6.20 8.10
CA GLY A 235 2.38 -4.94 8.55
C GLY A 235 1.34 -4.02 9.20
N VAL A 236 0.17 -3.91 8.58
CA VAL A 236 -0.94 -3.05 9.05
C VAL A 236 -1.54 -3.60 10.35
N ILE A 237 -1.78 -4.91 10.43
CA ILE A 237 -2.32 -5.56 11.64
C ILE A 237 -1.40 -5.32 12.83
N ARG A 238 -0.08 -5.49 12.66
CA ARG A 238 0.90 -5.21 13.73
C ARG A 238 0.84 -3.75 14.18
N ALA A 239 0.67 -2.80 13.26
CA ALA A 239 0.54 -1.38 13.59
C ALA A 239 -0.74 -1.09 14.38
N ILE A 240 -1.86 -1.71 14.01
CA ILE A 240 -3.16 -1.61 14.73
C ILE A 240 -3.01 -2.18 16.15
N LEU A 241 -2.46 -3.39 16.29
CA LEU A 241 -2.28 -4.04 17.59
C LEU A 241 -1.37 -3.24 18.53
N SER A 242 -0.30 -2.66 17.99
CA SER A 242 0.61 -1.79 18.77
C SER A 242 -0.11 -0.53 19.30
N GLN A 243 -0.96 0.09 18.49
CA GLN A 243 -1.74 1.25 18.91
C GLN A 243 -2.81 0.89 19.93
N LEU A 244 -3.52 -0.23 19.75
CA LEU A 244 -4.49 -0.74 20.73
C LEU A 244 -3.83 -0.99 22.08
N LYS A 245 -2.67 -1.66 22.10
CA LYS A 245 -1.91 -1.90 23.34
C LYS A 245 -1.50 -0.61 24.05
N THR A 246 -1.24 0.46 23.30
CA THR A 246 -0.90 1.77 23.84
C THR A 246 -2.12 2.51 24.40
N LEU A 247 -3.32 2.26 23.87
CA LEU A 247 -4.57 2.85 24.35
C LEU A 247 -5.13 2.18 25.60
N PHE A 248 -4.89 0.87 25.76
CA PHE A 248 -5.35 0.07 26.91
C PHE A 248 -4.34 -0.03 28.06
N ARG A 249 -3.21 0.68 27.97
CA ARG A 249 -2.22 0.80 29.05
C ARG A 249 -2.32 2.18 29.69
#